data_AF-A0A520G8C9-F1
#
_entry.id   AF-A0A520G8C9-F1
#
_cell.length_a   1.000
_cell.length_b   1.000
_cell.length_c   1.000
_cell.angle_alpha   90.00
_cell.angle_beta   90.00
_cell.angle_gamma   90.00
#
_symmetry.space_group_name_H-M   'P 1'
#
loop_
_entity.id
_entity.type
_entity.pdbx_description
1 polymer ?
#
loop_
_entity_poly.entity_id
_entity_poly.type
_entity_poly.pdbx_seq_one_letter_code
_entity_poly.pdbx_strand_id
1 'polypeptide(L)'
;MTAPRHDGRALDALRPIRFTRQFTRYAEGSVLVECGHTRVLCTATLEDGVPSFLRGKGQGWVTAEYGMLPRATHSRSAREAAKGKQSGRTQEIQRLIGRSLRAALNLQAIGERTVTLDCDVLQADGGTRCASITGAYVALADACAKLSRERGTPPALHGQVAAISVGIVGGRPVLDLDYVEDSTAETDMNVVMNDGGGFIEIQGTAEGHP
;
A
#
# COMPACT_ATOMS: atom_id res chain seq x y z
N MET A 1 18.20 19.30 22.79
CA MET A 1 16.87 18.75 22.46
C MET A 1 16.55 19.19 21.05
N THR A 2 16.41 18.25 20.11
CA THR A 2 15.99 18.54 18.74
C THR A 2 14.61 19.20 18.77
N ALA A 3 14.42 20.29 18.03
CA ALA A 3 13.11 20.95 17.94
C ALA A 3 12.07 19.91 17.48
N PRO A 4 10.94 19.78 18.21
CA PRO A 4 9.90 18.81 17.91
C PRO A 4 9.33 19.06 16.51
N ARG A 5 8.82 18.00 15.88
CA ARG A 5 8.07 18.11 14.62
C ARG A 5 6.84 18.99 14.81
N HIS A 6 6.25 19.47 13.72
CA HIS A 6 5.11 20.38 13.78
C HIS A 6 3.88 19.77 14.48
N ASP A 7 3.80 18.44 14.54
CA ASP A 7 2.77 17.66 15.24
C ASP A 7 3.23 17.14 16.63
N GLY A 8 4.42 17.52 17.08
CA GLY A 8 4.99 17.10 18.36
C GLY A 8 5.69 15.73 18.37
N ARG A 9 5.72 14.98 17.26
CA ARG A 9 6.43 13.69 17.20
C ARG A 9 7.96 13.83 17.25
N ALA A 10 8.62 12.75 17.66
CA ALA A 10 10.05 12.57 17.46
C ALA A 10 10.37 12.28 15.97
N LEU A 11 11.64 12.46 15.58
CA LEU A 11 12.09 12.29 14.19
C LEU A 11 11.93 10.83 13.71
N ASP A 12 12.06 9.87 14.60
CA ASP A 12 11.97 8.42 14.38
C ASP A 12 10.61 7.83 14.79
N ALA A 13 9.60 8.68 15.06
CA ALA A 13 8.28 8.23 15.49
C ALA A 13 7.28 8.15 14.32
N LEU A 14 6.58 7.02 14.26
CA LEU A 14 5.39 6.84 13.42
C LEU A 14 4.22 7.70 13.92
N ARG A 15 3.30 8.06 13.02
CA ARG A 15 1.95 8.52 13.40
C ARG A 15 1.17 7.37 14.06
N PRO A 16 0.05 7.66 14.75
CA PRO A 16 -0.86 6.61 15.20
C PRO A 16 -1.35 5.77 14.02
N ILE A 17 -1.16 4.45 14.10
CA ILE A 17 -1.59 3.50 13.07
C ILE A 17 -2.78 2.70 13.59
N ARG A 18 -3.81 2.56 12.77
CA ARG A 18 -4.98 1.72 13.05
C ARG A 18 -5.40 0.92 11.83
N PHE A 19 -5.77 -0.33 12.07
CA PHE A 19 -6.39 -1.19 11.07
C PHE A 19 -7.79 -1.57 11.53
N THR A 20 -8.79 -1.27 10.71
CA THR A 20 -10.16 -1.76 10.90
C THR A 20 -10.42 -2.83 9.85
N ARG A 21 -10.28 -4.09 10.23
CA ARG A 21 -10.56 -5.25 9.36
C ARG A 21 -12.06 -5.47 9.21
N GLN A 22 -12.45 -6.18 8.15
CA GLN A 22 -13.85 -6.42 7.76
C GLN A 22 -14.63 -5.11 7.60
N PHE A 23 -13.97 -4.08 7.08
CA PHE A 23 -14.55 -2.73 6.97
C PHE A 23 -15.75 -2.69 6.02
N THR A 24 -15.66 -3.39 4.90
CA THR A 24 -16.78 -3.65 3.97
C THR A 24 -17.07 -5.15 3.89
N ARG A 25 -18.29 -5.48 3.44
CA ARG A 25 -18.87 -6.83 3.57
C ARG A 25 -18.42 -7.84 2.51
N TYR A 26 -18.16 -7.38 1.29
CA TYR A 26 -18.18 -8.27 0.12
C TYR A 26 -16.82 -8.87 -0.26
N ALA A 27 -15.75 -8.10 -0.14
CA ALA A 27 -14.41 -8.60 -0.48
C ALA A 27 -13.96 -9.68 0.51
N GLU A 28 -13.18 -10.67 0.02
CA GLU A 28 -12.57 -11.72 0.84
C GLU A 28 -11.71 -11.14 1.97
N GLY A 29 -11.06 -9.99 1.71
CA GLY A 29 -10.43 -9.15 2.70
C GLY A 29 -10.79 -7.68 2.51
N SER A 30 -11.04 -6.96 3.60
CA SER A 30 -11.41 -5.55 3.56
C SER A 30 -10.89 -4.83 4.80
N VAL A 31 -10.06 -3.80 4.60
CA VAL A 31 -9.35 -3.12 5.68
C VAL A 31 -9.36 -1.62 5.44
N LEU A 32 -9.84 -0.85 6.42
CA LEU A 32 -9.51 0.57 6.50
C LEU A 32 -8.21 0.71 7.29
N VAL A 33 -7.15 1.18 6.64
CA VAL A 33 -5.90 1.56 7.29
C VAL A 33 -5.87 3.07 7.52
N GLU A 34 -5.46 3.47 8.72
CA GLU A 34 -5.31 4.85 9.14
C GLU A 34 -3.87 5.05 9.62
N CYS A 35 -3.12 5.98 9.01
CA CYS A 35 -1.79 6.40 9.45
C CYS A 35 -1.85 7.91 9.74
N GLY A 36 -2.05 8.26 11.00
CA GLY A 36 -2.45 9.62 11.39
C GLY A 36 -3.74 10.03 10.69
N HIS A 37 -3.68 11.04 9.83
CA HIS A 37 -4.83 11.52 9.06
C HIS A 37 -4.95 10.90 7.66
N THR A 38 -3.96 10.14 7.20
CA THR A 38 -4.07 9.37 5.96
C THR A 38 -5.00 8.17 6.18
N ARG A 39 -6.00 7.99 5.31
CA ARG A 39 -6.98 6.92 5.38
C ARG A 39 -7.13 6.25 4.01
N VAL A 40 -6.93 4.93 3.97
CA VAL A 40 -7.03 4.14 2.74
C VAL A 40 -7.91 2.92 2.98
N LEU A 41 -8.93 2.74 2.17
CA LEU A 41 -9.67 1.49 2.09
C LEU A 41 -8.91 0.53 1.16
N CYS A 42 -8.49 -0.60 1.70
CA CYS A 42 -7.83 -1.66 0.98
C CYS A 42 -8.74 -2.89 0.93
N THR A 43 -9.12 -3.34 -0.25
CA THR A 43 -9.87 -4.59 -0.45
C THR A 43 -9.02 -5.61 -1.21
N ALA A 44 -9.24 -6.88 -0.91
CA ALA A 44 -8.68 -8.02 -1.61
C ALA A 44 -9.82 -8.89 -2.11
N THR A 45 -10.00 -8.91 -3.42
CA THR A 45 -11.03 -9.70 -4.11
C THR A 45 -10.38 -10.88 -4.79
N LEU A 46 -10.91 -12.08 -4.56
CA LEU A 46 -10.43 -13.29 -5.23
C LEU A 46 -11.35 -13.65 -6.40
N GLU A 47 -10.78 -13.74 -7.59
CA GLU A 47 -11.50 -14.07 -8.82
C GLU A 47 -10.95 -15.36 -9.44
N ASP A 48 -11.84 -16.19 -9.96
CA ASP A 48 -11.44 -17.37 -10.71
C ASP A 48 -10.80 -16.97 -12.04
N GLY A 49 -9.68 -17.62 -12.37
CA GLY A 49 -8.91 -17.34 -13.57
C GLY A 49 -7.69 -16.45 -13.35
N VAL A 50 -6.86 -16.40 -14.38
CA VAL A 50 -5.56 -15.69 -14.38
C VAL A 50 -5.37 -14.94 -15.68
N PRO A 51 -4.46 -13.94 -15.71
CA PRO A 51 -4.04 -13.32 -16.96
C PRO A 51 -3.64 -14.36 -18.02
N SER A 52 -3.86 -14.04 -19.30
CA SER A 52 -3.65 -14.97 -20.41
C SER A 52 -2.24 -15.59 -20.45
N PHE A 53 -1.22 -14.84 -20.05
CA PHE A 53 0.17 -15.30 -20.02
C PHE A 53 0.48 -16.31 -18.88
N LEU A 54 -0.46 -16.54 -17.95
CA LEU A 54 -0.35 -17.50 -16.84
C LEU A 54 -1.30 -18.70 -16.97
N ARG A 55 -2.23 -18.68 -17.92
CA ARG A 55 -3.21 -19.76 -18.10
C ARG A 55 -2.50 -21.10 -18.36
N GLY A 56 -2.91 -22.15 -17.63
CA GLY A 56 -2.37 -23.50 -17.74
C GLY A 56 -1.04 -23.69 -17.00
N LYS A 57 -0.52 -22.67 -16.31
CA LYS A 57 0.72 -22.77 -15.51
C LYS A 57 0.47 -23.20 -14.07
N GLY A 58 -0.79 -23.33 -13.65
CA GLY A 58 -1.14 -23.74 -12.27
C GLY A 58 -0.72 -22.73 -11.20
N GLN A 59 -0.50 -21.47 -11.59
CA GLN A 59 -0.01 -20.40 -10.74
C GLN A 59 -0.98 -19.23 -10.74
N GLY A 60 -1.25 -18.68 -9.57
CA GLY A 60 -2.11 -17.51 -9.38
C GLY A 60 -1.41 -16.20 -9.67
N TRP A 61 -2.17 -15.13 -9.53
CA TRP A 61 -1.70 -13.78 -9.76
C TRP A 61 -2.19 -12.83 -8.69
N VAL A 62 -1.40 -11.79 -8.43
CA VAL A 62 -1.85 -10.65 -7.62
C VAL A 62 -1.60 -9.39 -8.42
N THR A 63 -2.63 -8.56 -8.51
CA THR A 63 -2.57 -7.24 -9.13
C THR A 63 -3.14 -6.20 -8.18
N ALA A 64 -2.92 -4.92 -8.47
CA ALA A 64 -3.43 -3.84 -7.66
C ALA A 64 -3.95 -2.68 -8.50
N GLU A 65 -5.04 -2.09 -8.03
CA GLU A 65 -5.59 -0.83 -8.49
C GLU A 65 -5.46 0.20 -7.37
N TYR A 66 -5.15 1.45 -7.73
CA TYR A 66 -4.97 2.53 -6.78
C TYR A 66 -5.80 3.71 -7.23
N GLY A 67 -6.67 4.18 -6.36
CA GLY A 67 -7.56 5.29 -6.60
C GLY A 67 -7.39 6.33 -5.52
N MET A 68 -7.47 7.60 -5.90
CA MET A 68 -7.62 8.68 -4.92
C MET A 68 -8.96 9.36 -5.14
N LEU A 69 -9.78 9.45 -4.10
CA LEU A 69 -11.04 10.17 -4.19
C LEU A 69 -10.77 11.65 -4.54
N PRO A 70 -11.66 12.30 -5.32
CA PRO A 70 -11.54 13.71 -5.71
C PRO A 70 -11.23 14.68 -4.58
N ARG A 71 -11.63 14.36 -3.35
CA ARG A 71 -11.45 15.21 -2.17
C ARG A 71 -10.66 14.52 -1.06
N ALA A 72 -9.79 13.58 -1.42
CA ALA A 72 -8.83 13.02 -0.48
C ALA A 72 -7.77 14.07 -0.08
N THR A 73 -7.43 15.00 -0.97
CA THR A 73 -6.45 16.09 -0.76
C THR A 73 -7.12 17.42 -0.39
N HIS A 74 -6.33 18.40 0.08
CA HIS A 74 -6.79 19.76 0.42
C HIS A 74 -7.56 20.44 -0.72
N SER A 75 -7.07 20.31 -1.95
CA SER A 75 -7.73 20.79 -3.16
C SER A 75 -8.42 19.64 -3.88
N ARG A 76 -9.52 19.93 -4.59
CA ARG A 76 -10.28 18.91 -5.31
C ARG A 76 -9.54 18.53 -6.59
N SER A 77 -9.28 17.25 -6.80
CA SER A 77 -8.86 16.70 -8.09
C SER A 77 -10.08 16.18 -8.87
N ALA A 78 -10.01 16.18 -10.20
CA ALA A 78 -11.04 15.53 -11.02
C ALA A 78 -10.78 14.02 -11.09
N ARG A 79 -11.84 13.21 -11.08
CA ARG A 79 -11.76 11.75 -11.23
C ARG A 79 -11.03 11.39 -12.53
N GLU A 80 -10.15 10.40 -12.47
CA GLU A 80 -9.40 9.92 -13.65
C GLU A 80 -10.34 9.36 -14.73
N ALA A 81 -11.44 8.72 -14.34
CA ALA A 81 -12.46 8.25 -15.27
C ALA A 81 -13.05 9.40 -16.13
N ALA A 82 -13.28 10.57 -15.52
CA ALA A 82 -13.77 11.75 -16.25
C ALA A 82 -12.70 12.37 -17.17
N LYS A 83 -11.41 12.11 -16.91
CA LYS A 83 -10.30 12.51 -17.77
C LYS A 83 -10.00 11.50 -18.88
N GLY A 84 -10.64 10.32 -18.84
CA GLY A 84 -10.46 9.24 -19.82
C GLY A 84 -9.14 8.49 -19.74
N LYS A 85 -8.29 8.76 -18.75
CA LYS A 85 -7.00 8.05 -18.56
C LYS A 85 -6.50 8.11 -17.13
N GLN A 86 -5.80 7.05 -16.72
CA GLN A 86 -5.04 7.02 -15.47
C GLN A 86 -3.75 7.83 -15.60
N SER A 87 -3.37 8.53 -14.54
CA SER A 87 -2.10 9.26 -14.47
C SER A 87 -0.90 8.30 -14.37
N GLY A 88 0.28 8.77 -14.77
CA GLY A 88 1.52 8.00 -14.62
C GLY A 88 1.81 7.62 -13.16
N ARG A 89 1.55 8.56 -12.22
CA ARG A 89 1.67 8.34 -10.78
C ARG A 89 0.74 7.23 -10.28
N THR A 90 -0.53 7.21 -10.70
CA THR A 90 -1.46 6.13 -10.35
C THR A 90 -0.93 4.77 -10.82
N GLN A 91 -0.55 4.67 -12.10
CA GLN A 91 -0.03 3.42 -12.67
C GLN A 91 1.27 2.96 -12.00
N GLU A 92 2.11 3.90 -11.57
CA GLU A 92 3.32 3.60 -10.81
C GLU A 92 3.02 2.97 -9.46
N ILE A 93 2.13 3.59 -8.67
CA ILE A 93 1.74 3.09 -7.35
C ILE A 93 1.05 1.73 -7.46
N GLN A 94 0.19 1.53 -8.47
CA GLN A 94 -0.42 0.22 -8.75
C GLN A 94 0.64 -0.87 -8.96
N ARG A 95 1.65 -0.60 -9.79
CA ARG A 95 2.73 -1.56 -10.04
C ARG A 95 3.56 -1.81 -8.79
N LEU A 96 3.83 -0.77 -7.99
CA LEU A 96 4.54 -0.87 -6.70
C LEU A 96 3.79 -1.78 -5.72
N ILE A 97 2.49 -1.55 -5.49
CA ILE A 97 1.67 -2.36 -4.59
C ILE A 97 1.66 -3.82 -5.05
N GLY A 98 1.39 -4.06 -6.34
CA GLY A 98 1.37 -5.40 -6.90
C GLY A 98 2.71 -6.13 -6.78
N ARG A 99 3.84 -5.46 -7.08
CA ARG A 99 5.17 -6.07 -6.92
C ARG A 99 5.47 -6.39 -5.46
N SER A 100 5.20 -5.43 -4.58
CA SER A 100 5.47 -5.55 -3.15
C SER A 100 4.79 -6.77 -2.53
N LEU A 101 3.51 -6.97 -2.84
CA LEU A 101 2.71 -8.02 -2.19
C LEU A 101 2.84 -9.38 -2.86
N ARG A 102 3.22 -9.44 -4.15
CA ARG A 102 3.63 -10.71 -4.77
C ARG A 102 4.88 -11.31 -4.12
N ALA A 103 5.78 -10.49 -3.56
CA ALA A 103 6.96 -10.97 -2.86
C ALA A 103 6.63 -11.71 -1.54
N ALA A 104 5.43 -11.52 -0.99
CA ALA A 104 4.97 -12.16 0.24
C ALA A 104 4.25 -13.50 0.03
N LEU A 105 4.03 -13.92 -1.23
CA LEU A 105 3.08 -14.99 -1.56
C LEU A 105 3.70 -16.18 -2.27
N ASN A 106 3.22 -17.36 -1.90
CA ASN A 106 3.24 -18.56 -2.73
C ASN A 106 2.15 -18.46 -3.81
N LEU A 107 2.49 -17.97 -4.99
CA LEU A 107 1.52 -17.86 -6.09
C LEU A 107 0.98 -19.22 -6.57
N GLN A 108 1.69 -20.33 -6.36
CA GLN A 108 1.17 -21.67 -6.70
C GLN A 108 0.08 -22.10 -5.71
N ALA A 109 0.20 -21.74 -4.42
CA ALA A 109 -0.81 -22.08 -3.42
C ALA A 109 -2.17 -21.38 -3.65
N ILE A 110 -2.15 -20.20 -4.31
CA ILE A 110 -3.36 -19.51 -4.76
C ILE A 110 -4.13 -20.32 -5.83
N GLY A 111 -3.43 -21.12 -6.63
CA GLY A 111 -3.98 -21.79 -7.81
C GLY A 111 -4.31 -20.80 -8.94
N GLU A 112 -4.99 -21.23 -10.00
CA GLU A 112 -5.34 -20.36 -11.14
C GLU A 112 -6.46 -19.36 -10.79
N ARG A 113 -6.14 -18.43 -9.89
CA ARG A 113 -6.98 -17.33 -9.44
C ARG A 113 -6.17 -16.05 -9.40
N THR A 114 -6.88 -14.93 -9.48
CA THR A 114 -6.30 -13.61 -9.36
C THR A 114 -6.81 -12.97 -8.08
N VAL A 115 -5.90 -12.42 -7.28
CA VAL A 115 -6.24 -11.47 -6.22
C VAL A 115 -6.09 -10.07 -6.76
N THR A 116 -7.19 -9.34 -6.83
CA THR A 116 -7.19 -7.91 -7.16
C THR A 116 -7.22 -7.11 -5.87
N LEU A 117 -6.22 -6.25 -5.69
CA LEU A 117 -6.08 -5.39 -4.52
C LEU A 117 -6.48 -3.96 -4.88
N ASP A 118 -7.62 -3.51 -4.40
CA ASP A 118 -8.07 -2.13 -4.62
C ASP A 118 -7.69 -1.27 -3.42
N CYS A 119 -6.95 -0.20 -3.68
CA CYS A 119 -6.49 0.75 -2.68
C CYS A 119 -7.09 2.13 -2.95
N ASP A 120 -8.21 2.43 -2.28
CA ASP A 120 -8.92 3.70 -2.39
C ASP A 120 -8.54 4.65 -1.27
N VAL A 121 -7.82 5.71 -1.62
CA VAL A 121 -7.48 6.78 -0.68
C VAL A 121 -8.70 7.65 -0.42
N LEU A 122 -9.20 7.58 0.81
CA LEU A 122 -10.33 8.36 1.30
C LEU A 122 -9.89 9.75 1.78
N GLN A 123 -8.72 9.80 2.42
CA GLN A 123 -8.09 11.02 2.92
C GLN A 123 -6.56 10.90 2.80
N ALA A 124 -5.91 11.94 2.30
CA ALA A 124 -4.48 11.96 2.02
C ALA A 124 -3.81 13.08 2.83
N ASP A 125 -2.90 12.67 3.70
CA ASP A 125 -2.04 13.54 4.50
C ASP A 125 -0.60 12.98 4.49
N GLY A 126 -0.05 12.71 3.30
CA GLY A 126 1.26 12.08 3.14
C GLY A 126 1.29 10.56 3.35
N GLY A 127 2.29 9.89 2.76
CA GLY A 127 2.52 8.44 2.95
C GLY A 127 1.45 7.50 2.36
N THR A 128 0.55 7.98 1.49
CA THR A 128 -0.63 7.19 1.04
C THR A 128 -0.26 5.87 0.37
N ARG A 129 0.80 5.83 -0.46
CA ARG A 129 1.24 4.61 -1.13
C ARG A 129 1.77 3.56 -0.13
N CYS A 130 2.45 4.00 0.91
CA CYS A 130 2.98 3.13 1.97
C CYS A 130 1.84 2.60 2.85
N ALA A 131 0.87 3.46 3.18
CA ALA A 131 -0.36 3.05 3.84
C ALA A 131 -1.12 2.01 2.99
N SER A 132 -1.25 2.22 1.67
CA SER A 132 -1.88 1.27 0.75
C SER A 132 -1.19 -0.10 0.77
N ILE A 133 0.14 -0.17 0.68
CA ILE A 133 0.86 -1.46 0.72
C ILE A 133 0.60 -2.17 2.05
N THR A 134 0.74 -1.46 3.16
CA THR A 134 0.59 -2.04 4.50
C THR A 134 -0.85 -2.49 4.77
N GLY A 135 -1.86 -1.69 4.38
CA GLY A 135 -3.27 -2.05 4.49
C GLY A 135 -3.68 -3.19 3.56
N ALA A 136 -3.21 -3.17 2.31
CA ALA A 136 -3.48 -4.21 1.34
C ALA A 136 -2.82 -5.55 1.70
N TYR A 137 -1.68 -5.55 2.38
CA TYR A 137 -1.13 -6.77 2.99
C TYR A 137 -2.11 -7.41 3.97
N VAL A 138 -2.72 -6.61 4.87
CA VAL A 138 -3.69 -7.13 5.85
C VAL A 138 -4.95 -7.66 5.14
N ALA A 139 -5.46 -6.94 4.13
CA ALA A 139 -6.60 -7.40 3.33
C ALA A 139 -6.26 -8.70 2.58
N LEU A 140 -5.08 -8.79 1.98
CA LEU A 140 -4.58 -9.99 1.32
C LEU A 140 -4.45 -11.16 2.30
N ALA A 141 -3.98 -10.92 3.52
CA ALA A 141 -3.90 -11.93 4.56
C ALA A 141 -5.28 -12.49 4.94
N ASP A 142 -6.29 -11.63 5.03
CA ASP A 142 -7.67 -12.03 5.28
C ASP A 142 -8.21 -12.91 4.14
N ALA A 143 -7.96 -12.50 2.89
CA ALA A 143 -8.36 -13.26 1.72
C ALA A 143 -7.65 -14.63 1.62
N CYS A 144 -6.33 -14.66 1.87
CA CYS A 144 -5.57 -15.92 1.91
C CYS A 144 -6.04 -16.84 3.02
N ALA A 145 -6.37 -16.31 4.19
CA ALA A 145 -6.91 -17.09 5.30
C ALA A 145 -8.30 -17.65 4.97
N LYS A 146 -9.16 -16.89 4.27
CA LYS A 146 -10.45 -17.38 3.79
C LYS A 146 -10.28 -18.52 2.79
N LEU A 147 -9.43 -18.34 1.77
CA LEU A 147 -9.11 -19.38 0.78
C LEU A 147 -8.53 -20.65 1.43
N SER A 148 -7.61 -20.47 2.39
CA SER A 148 -7.02 -21.57 3.17
C SER A 148 -8.08 -22.40 3.89
N ARG A 149 -9.05 -21.76 4.55
CA ARG A 149 -10.16 -22.45 5.22
C ARG A 149 -11.06 -23.20 4.23
N GLU A 150 -11.37 -22.59 3.09
CA GLU A 150 -12.24 -23.20 2.07
C GLU A 150 -11.59 -24.43 1.41
N ARG A 151 -10.26 -24.42 1.22
CA ARG A 151 -9.52 -25.53 0.60
C ARG A 151 -8.98 -26.56 1.59
N GLY A 152 -8.95 -26.24 2.88
CA GLY A 152 -8.26 -27.05 3.88
C GLY A 152 -6.74 -27.10 3.67
N THR A 153 -6.14 -26.03 3.13
CA THR A 153 -4.70 -25.93 2.86
C THR A 153 -4.06 -24.84 3.71
N PRO A 154 -2.74 -24.85 3.95
CA PRO A 154 -2.05 -23.73 4.58
C PRO A 154 -2.27 -22.39 3.83
N PRO A 155 -2.25 -21.24 4.53
CA PRO A 155 -2.30 -19.92 3.88
C PRO A 155 -1.15 -19.73 2.88
N ALA A 156 -1.42 -19.03 1.78
CA ALA A 156 -0.45 -18.78 0.72
C ALA A 156 0.64 -17.75 1.09
N LEU A 157 0.64 -17.18 2.29
CA LEU A 157 1.61 -16.19 2.73
C LEU A 157 2.88 -16.83 3.29
N HIS A 158 4.05 -16.27 2.96
CA HIS A 158 5.35 -16.70 3.48
C HIS A 158 5.93 -15.78 4.56
N GLY A 159 5.39 -14.58 4.71
CA GLY A 159 5.86 -13.59 5.68
C GLY A 159 5.04 -12.31 5.60
N GLN A 160 5.33 -11.37 6.48
CA GLN A 160 4.66 -10.08 6.51
C GLN A 160 5.38 -9.04 5.66
N VAL A 161 4.61 -8.10 5.09
CA VAL A 161 5.14 -6.97 4.32
C VAL A 161 4.52 -5.68 4.83
N ALA A 162 5.36 -4.67 5.02
CA ALA A 162 4.95 -3.32 5.35
C ALA A 162 5.78 -2.30 4.57
N ALA A 163 5.26 -1.09 4.48
CA ALA A 163 5.94 0.01 3.82
C ALA A 163 5.85 1.29 4.66
N ILE A 164 6.89 2.12 4.60
CA ILE A 164 6.92 3.41 5.28
C ILE A 164 7.66 4.46 4.45
N SER A 165 7.27 5.73 4.59
CA SER A 165 8.02 6.84 4.03
C SER A 165 9.10 7.32 5.01
N VAL A 166 10.23 7.75 4.48
CA VAL A 166 11.31 8.44 5.19
C VAL A 166 11.81 9.58 4.32
N GLY A 167 12.49 10.57 4.90
CA GLY A 167 12.95 11.71 4.13
C GLY A 167 13.83 12.65 4.93
N ILE A 168 14.41 13.64 4.25
CA ILE A 168 15.20 14.71 4.86
C ILE A 168 14.38 15.99 4.88
N VAL A 169 14.08 16.50 6.08
CA VAL A 169 13.26 17.72 6.28
C VAL A 169 14.05 18.72 7.13
N GLY A 170 14.52 19.79 6.50
CA GLY A 170 15.36 20.80 7.15
C GLY A 170 16.66 20.20 7.65
N GLY A 171 17.34 19.43 6.79
CA GLY A 171 18.62 18.76 7.05
C GLY A 171 18.56 17.58 8.02
N ARG A 172 17.36 17.10 8.37
CA ARG A 172 17.17 16.04 9.38
C ARG A 172 16.41 14.84 8.80
N PRO A 173 16.85 13.60 9.08
CA PRO A 173 16.08 12.42 8.71
C PRO A 173 14.79 12.32 9.55
N VAL A 174 13.68 12.07 8.87
CA VAL A 174 12.33 11.99 9.43
C VAL A 174 11.64 10.72 8.95
N LEU A 175 11.01 10.00 9.88
CA LEU A 175 10.16 8.83 9.62
C LEU A 175 8.70 9.24 9.49
N ASP A 176 8.00 8.60 8.53
CA ASP A 176 6.56 8.70 8.33
C ASP A 176 6.07 10.15 8.15
N LEU A 177 6.39 10.68 6.97
CA LEU A 177 6.10 12.06 6.58
C LEU A 177 4.61 12.25 6.34
N ASP A 178 4.04 13.31 6.92
CA ASP A 178 2.75 13.84 6.50
C ASP A 178 2.87 14.80 5.32
N TYR A 179 1.76 15.40 4.89
CA TYR A 179 1.78 16.26 3.70
C TYR A 179 2.66 17.51 3.87
N VAL A 180 2.70 18.11 5.06
CA VAL A 180 3.49 19.32 5.31
C VAL A 180 4.97 19.00 5.19
N GLU A 181 5.39 17.88 5.76
CA GLU A 181 6.77 17.41 5.70
C GLU A 181 7.16 16.94 4.30
N ASP A 182 6.32 16.12 3.65
CA ASP A 182 6.56 15.58 2.30
C ASP A 182 6.68 16.70 1.25
N SER A 183 5.83 17.72 1.33
CA SER A 183 5.84 18.85 0.39
C SER A 183 7.05 19.79 0.52
N THR A 184 7.82 19.66 1.60
CA THR A 184 9.00 20.51 1.89
C THR A 184 10.28 19.70 2.07
N ALA A 185 10.23 18.39 1.83
CA ALA A 185 11.38 17.51 1.98
C ALA A 185 12.43 17.78 0.88
N GLU A 186 13.70 17.76 1.28
CA GLU A 186 14.85 17.81 0.37
C GLU A 186 15.00 16.49 -0.40
N THR A 187 14.63 15.39 0.26
CA THR A 187 14.64 14.04 -0.29
C THR A 187 13.56 13.24 0.40
N ASP A 188 12.78 12.50 -0.37
CA ASP A 188 11.78 11.56 0.14
C ASP A 188 12.05 10.16 -0.40
N MET A 189 11.76 9.16 0.41
CA MET A 189 11.90 7.75 0.06
C MET A 189 10.74 6.95 0.60
N ASN A 190 10.34 5.94 -0.15
CA ASN A 190 9.39 4.92 0.25
C ASN A 190 10.14 3.61 0.34
N VAL A 191 10.07 2.97 1.51
CA VAL A 191 10.79 1.73 1.82
C VAL A 191 9.78 0.63 2.07
N VAL A 192 9.89 -0.47 1.34
CA VAL A 192 9.07 -1.68 1.49
C VAL A 192 9.95 -2.81 1.99
N MET A 193 9.59 -3.41 3.12
CA MET A 193 10.35 -4.47 3.76
C MET A 193 9.47 -5.65 4.17
N ASN A 194 10.09 -6.82 4.29
CA ASN A 194 9.47 -7.96 4.95
C ASN A 194 9.82 -8.03 6.45
N ASP A 195 9.12 -8.90 7.18
CA ASP A 195 9.34 -9.18 8.61
C ASP A 195 10.71 -9.81 8.92
N GLY A 196 11.39 -10.38 7.93
CA GLY A 196 12.77 -10.83 8.04
C GLY A 196 13.81 -9.71 7.94
N GLY A 197 13.40 -8.44 7.78
CA GLY A 197 14.30 -7.30 7.59
C GLY A 197 14.88 -7.16 6.18
N GLY A 198 14.41 -7.95 5.23
CA GLY A 198 14.79 -7.88 3.83
C GLY A 198 14.05 -6.76 3.08
N PHE A 199 14.76 -6.05 2.20
CA PHE A 199 14.17 -5.07 1.31
C PHE A 199 13.43 -5.74 0.15
N ILE A 200 12.21 -5.28 -0.11
CA ILE A 200 11.43 -5.67 -1.29
C ILE A 200 11.55 -4.59 -2.35
N GLU A 201 11.41 -3.32 -1.97
CA GLU A 201 11.56 -2.19 -2.86
C GLU A 201 11.99 -0.93 -2.10
N ILE A 202 12.83 -0.12 -2.71
CA ILE A 202 13.23 1.21 -2.21
C ILE A 202 13.04 2.18 -3.36
N GLN A 203 12.16 3.16 -3.18
CA GLN A 203 11.92 4.22 -4.16
C GLN A 203 12.29 5.56 -3.53
N GLY A 204 13.37 6.17 -3.99
CA GLY A 204 13.79 7.50 -3.54
C GLY A 204 13.67 8.55 -4.64
N THR A 205 13.29 9.76 -4.24
CA THR A 205 13.28 10.95 -5.09
C THR A 205 14.00 12.07 -4.34
N ALA A 206 14.81 12.83 -5.05
CA ALA A 206 15.43 14.04 -4.53
C ALA A 206 15.12 15.19 -5.50
N GLU A 207 14.57 16.27 -4.97
CA GLU A 207 14.30 17.49 -5.73
C GLU A 207 15.18 18.61 -5.14
N GLY A 208 16.35 18.88 -5.74
CA GLY A 208 17.28 19.91 -5.25
C GLY A 208 18.76 19.61 -5.49
N HIS A 209 19.64 20.51 -5.06
CA HIS A 209 21.09 20.27 -5.04
C HIS A 209 21.48 19.49 -3.76
N PRO A 210 22.14 18.33 -3.89
CA PRO A 210 22.69 17.59 -2.76
C PRO A 210 23.91 18.29 -2.13
#